data_AF-A0A918PZD2-F1
#
_entry.id   AF-A0A918PZD2-F1
#
_cell.length_a   1.000
_cell.length_b   1.000
_cell.length_c   1.000
_cell.angle_alpha   90.00
_cell.angle_beta   90.00
_cell.angle_gamma   90.00
#
_symmetry.space_group_name_H-M   'P 1'
#
loop_
_entity.id
_entity.type
_entity.pdbx_description
1 polymer ?
#
loop_
_entity_poly.entity_id
_entity_poly.type
_entity_poly.pdbx_seq_one_letter_code
_entity_poly.pdbx_strand_id
1 'polypeptide(L)' 'MNDHRVLLDAYAAQAATNIPPGTIRQWLRRGRLTHHGYDQAGRALIDLNELRDRVAQKAA' A
#
# COMPACT_ATOMS: atom_id res chain seq x y z
N MET A 1 18.57 -6.63 -12.39
CA MET A 1 17.70 -6.90 -11.23
C MET A 1 16.33 -6.41 -11.59
N ASN A 2 15.41 -7.31 -11.96
CA ASN A 2 14.01 -6.91 -12.13
C ASN A 2 13.46 -6.74 -10.72
N ASP A 3 13.30 -5.49 -10.32
CA ASP A 3 12.69 -5.15 -9.03
C ASP A 3 11.18 -5.37 -9.18
N HIS A 4 10.75 -6.61 -8.93
CA HIS A 4 9.35 -7.01 -9.09
C HIS A 4 8.52 -6.35 -8.00
N ARG A 5 7.97 -5.17 -8.30
CA ARG A 5 7.00 -4.48 -7.45
C ARG A 5 5.68 -5.23 -7.48
N VAL A 6 5.18 -5.57 -6.30
CA VAL A 6 3.85 -6.15 -6.13
C VAL A 6 2.88 -5.00 -5.87
N LEU A 7 2.29 -4.48 -6.94
CA LEU A 7 1.28 -3.44 -6.87
C LEU A 7 -0.10 -4.05 -6.64
N LEU A 8 -0.80 -3.55 -5.63
CA LEU A 8 -2.11 -4.05 -5.25
C LEU A 8 -3.02 -2.92 -4.73
N ASP A 9 -4.32 -3.17 -4.71
CA ASP A 9 -5.29 -2.21 -4.16
C ASP A 9 -5.36 -2.27 -2.62
N ALA A 10 -6.07 -1.30 -2.02
CA ALA A 10 -6.17 -1.19 -0.56
C ALA A 10 -6.88 -2.38 0.13
N TYR A 11 -7.72 -3.15 -0.58
CA TYR A 11 -8.38 -4.33 -0.03
C TYR A 11 -7.46 -5.55 -0.08
N ALA A 12 -6.75 -5.75 -1.19
CA ALA A 12 -5.69 -6.74 -1.29
C ALA A 12 -4.57 -6.48 -0.26
N ALA A 13 -4.22 -5.21 -0.04
CA ALA A 13 -3.28 -4.78 0.98
C ALA A 13 -3.74 -5.15 2.40
N GLN A 14 -5.02 -4.97 2.70
CA GLN A 14 -5.60 -5.39 3.98
C GLN A 14 -5.46 -6.90 4.16
N ALA A 15 -5.79 -7.70 3.15
CA ALA A 15 -5.64 -9.16 3.23
C ALA A 15 -4.19 -9.58 3.52
N ALA A 16 -3.20 -8.85 3.00
CA ALA A 16 -1.78 -9.16 3.18
C ALA A 16 -1.16 -8.64 4.50
N THR A 17 -1.74 -7.60 5.11
CA THR A 17 -1.10 -6.87 6.24
C THR A 17 -2.01 -6.66 7.44
N ASN A 18 -3.28 -7.00 7.33
CA ASN A 18 -4.34 -6.74 8.30
C ASN A 18 -4.55 -5.24 8.64
N ILE A 19 -4.03 -4.32 7.81
CA ILE A 19 -4.25 -2.88 7.98
C ILE A 19 -5.56 -2.47 7.31
N PRO A 20 -6.45 -1.71 8.00
CA PRO A 20 -7.70 -1.26 7.42
C PRO A 20 -7.50 -0.44 6.12
N PRO A 21 -8.31 -0.65 5.06
CA PRO A 21 -8.20 0.10 3.82
C PRO A 21 -8.32 1.62 4.00
N GLY A 22 -9.13 2.07 4.97
CA GLY A 22 -9.25 3.48 5.32
C GLY A 22 -7.94 4.10 5.83
N THR A 23 -7.17 3.34 6.62
CA THR A 23 -5.84 3.75 7.10
C THR A 23 -4.85 3.85 5.95
N ILE A 24 -4.84 2.86 5.05
CA ILE A 24 -3.98 2.86 3.86
C ILE A 24 -4.28 4.06 2.95
N ARG A 25 -5.56 4.31 2.67
CA ARG A 25 -6.00 5.50 1.90
C ARG A 25 -5.59 6.80 2.59
N GLN A 26 -5.67 6.86 3.91
CA GLN A 26 -5.22 8.04 4.65
C GLN A 26 -3.70 8.23 4.58
N TRP A 27 -2.92 7.15 4.55
CA TRP A 27 -1.47 7.23 4.36
C TRP A 27 -1.11 7.69 2.96
N LEU A 28 -1.74 7.16 1.91
CA LEU A 28 -1.59 7.67 0.54
C LEU A 28 -1.90 9.17 0.46
N ARG A 29 -3.06 9.59 0.99
CA ARG A 29 -3.47 11.01 1.00
C ARG A 29 -2.48 11.92 1.75
N ARG A 30 -1.81 11.40 2.77
CA ARG A 30 -0.83 12.14 3.59
C ARG A 30 0.60 12.05 3.05
N GLY A 31 0.83 11.44 1.88
CA GLY A 31 2.17 11.23 1.31
C GLY A 31 3.05 10.29 2.14
N ARG A 32 2.43 9.39 2.91
CA ARG A 32 3.10 8.41 3.78
C ARG A 32 3.38 7.08 3.09
N LEU A 33 2.73 6.86 1.95
CA LEU A 33 2.95 5.77 1.01
C LEU A 33 2.98 6.39 -0.38
N THR A 34 3.68 5.73 -1.30
CA THR A 34 3.78 6.15 -2.69
C THR A 34 2.51 5.76 -3.45
N HIS A 35 1.94 6.70 -4.19
CA HIS A 35 0.78 6.44 -5.04
C HIS A 35 1.25 5.98 -6.42
N HIS A 36 1.04 4.71 -6.77
CA HIS A 36 1.54 4.14 -8.03
C HIS A 36 0.58 4.29 -9.23
N GLY A 37 -0.51 5.02 -9.04
CA GLY A 37 -1.57 5.18 -10.03
C GLY A 37 -2.84 4.47 -9.58
N TYR A 38 -3.72 4.19 -10.55
CA TYR A 38 -5.00 3.54 -10.30
C TYR A 38 -5.11 2.27 -11.14
N ASP A 39 -5.85 1.29 -10.63
CA ASP A 39 -6.28 0.15 -11.45
C ASP A 39 -7.45 0.54 -12.39
N GLN A 40 -7.90 -0.43 -13.19
CA GLN A 40 -9.02 -0.25 -14.13
C GLN A 40 -10.34 0.13 -13.44
N ALA A 41 -10.49 -0.13 -12.14
CA ALA A 41 -11.66 0.22 -11.35
C ALA A 41 -11.49 1.56 -10.59
N GLY A 42 -10.39 2.28 -10.82
CA GLY A 42 -10.10 3.55 -10.15
C GLY A 42 -9.60 3.40 -8.71
N ARG A 43 -9.15 2.22 -8.30
CA ARG A 43 -8.57 1.99 -6.96
C ARG A 43 -7.09 2.31 -6.98
N ALA A 44 -6.62 3.03 -5.96
CA ALA A 44 -5.20 3.37 -5.83
C ALA A 44 -4.32 2.12 -5.70
N LEU A 45 -3.22 2.09 -6.45
CA LEU A 45 -2.20 1.05 -6.43
C LEU A 45 -1.11 1.36 -5.40
N ILE A 46 -0.82 0.39 -4.56
CA ILE A 46 0.11 0.44 -3.43
C ILE A 46 1.18 -0.64 -3.61
N ASP A 47 2.44 -0.33 -3.34
CA ASP A 47 3.50 -1.33 -3.25
C ASP A 47 3.43 -2.09 -1.91
N LEU A 48 3.31 -3.41 -1.99
CA LEU A 48 3.24 -4.28 -0.81
C LEU A 48 4.50 -4.21 0.06
N ASN A 49 5.68 -4.06 -0.54
CA ASN A 49 6.94 -4.02 0.21
C ASN A 49 7.04 -2.72 1.01
N GLU A 50 6.75 -1.57 0.38
CA GLU A 50 6.68 -0.26 1.05
C GLU A 50 5.70 -0.28 2.23
N LEU A 51 4.53 -0.91 2.04
CA LEU A 51 3.53 -1.04 3.09
C LEU A 51 4.04 -1.87 4.28
N ARG A 52 4.73 -2.99 4.02
CA ARG A 52 5.31 -3.84 5.08
C ARG A 52 6.41 -3.12 5.85
N ASP A 53 7.31 -2.44 5.15
CA ASP A 53 8.39 -1.67 5.77
C ASP A 53 7.82 -0.58 6.69
N ARG A 54 6.77 0.11 6.25
CA ARG A 54 6.08 1.10 7.06
C ARG A 54 5.44 0.52 8.32
N VAL A 55 4.84 -0.65 8.22
CA VAL A 55 4.25 -1.34 9.38
C VAL A 55 5.36 -1.74 10.37
N ALA A 56 6.47 -2.27 9.88
CA ALA A 56 7.63 -2.62 10.70
C ALA A 56 8.21 -1.40 11.43
N GLN A 57 8.35 -0.25 10.75
CA GLN A 57 8.83 1.00 11.34
C GLN A 57 7.92 1.56 12.45
N LYS A 58 6.62 1.23 12.44
CA LYS A 58 5.70 1.65 13.52
C LYS A 58 5.83 0.78 14.78
N ALA A 59 6.30 -0.46 14.63
CA ALA A 59 6.39 -1.43 15.72
C ALA A 59 7.71 -1.32 16.52
N ALA A 60 8.72 -0.64 15.97
CA ALA A 60 9.99 -0.31 16.62
C ALA A 60 9.88 1.01 17.41
#